data_AF-A0A2V9D5P4-F1
#
_entry.id   AF-A0A2V9D5P4-F1
#
_cell.length_a   1.000
_cell.length_b   1.000
_cell.length_c   1.000
_cell.angle_alpha   90.00
_cell.angle_beta   90.00
_cell.angle_gamma   90.00
#
_symmetry.space_group_name_H-M   'P 1'
#
loop_
_entity.id
_entity.type
_entity.pdbx_description
1 polymer ?
#
loop_
_entity_poly.entity_id
_entity_poly.type
_entity_poly.pdbx_seq_one_letter_code
_entity_poly.pdbx_strand_id
1 'polypeptide(L)'
;MSRRIYFSRPGRVRDPASKSPRGASTKKNAADRAICFSLVFFFLCAATLLPLASAFAADKPVAWKSIQQALLRVDDQPVKNWNVYEENKKGDPLLLEMGNRYLLIEVRERKIFELAPAKIERKGGQLLWDPAGLPAEPLATSNWIIRDVGFAYRIGIRLATENHAIDLQLPHPMDLRYL
;
A
#
# COMPACT_ATOMS: atom_id res chain seq x y z
N MET A 1 11.67 19.26 -61.18
CA MET A 1 11.00 18.11 -61.83
C MET A 1 9.94 17.62 -60.84
N SER A 2 8.69 18.08 -60.78
CA SER A 2 7.58 18.23 -61.75
C SER A 2 6.92 16.91 -62.18
N ARG A 3 5.70 16.70 -61.64
CA ARG A 3 4.56 15.90 -62.12
C ARG A 3 4.66 14.38 -61.87
N ARG A 4 3.58 13.65 -61.57
CA ARG A 4 2.22 13.79 -62.12
C ARG A 4 1.16 13.13 -61.24
N ILE A 5 0.05 13.85 -61.08
CA ILE A 5 -1.29 13.45 -60.58
C ILE A 5 -2.00 12.61 -61.67
N TYR A 6 -3.14 11.97 -61.33
CA TYR A 6 -4.42 11.87 -62.08
C TYR A 6 -5.07 10.47 -61.96
N PHE A 7 -6.17 10.34 -61.22
CA PHE A 7 -7.61 10.33 -61.63
C PHE A 7 -8.16 8.89 -61.67
N SER A 8 -9.19 8.52 -60.88
CA SER A 8 -10.64 8.82 -61.04
C SER A 8 -11.23 8.23 -62.32
N ARG A 9 -12.19 7.27 -62.21
CA ARG A 9 -13.53 7.28 -62.84
C ARG A 9 -14.31 5.92 -62.80
N PRO A 10 -15.63 5.87 -63.13
CA PRO A 10 -16.67 5.34 -62.24
C PRO A 10 -17.70 4.37 -62.90
N GLY A 11 -18.75 4.02 -62.13
CA GLY A 11 -20.11 3.74 -62.61
C GLY A 11 -20.38 2.30 -63.07
N ARG A 12 -21.60 1.78 -63.18
CA ARG A 12 -22.97 2.18 -62.81
C ARG A 12 -23.85 0.96 -63.26
N VAL A 13 -25.06 0.84 -62.69
CA VAL A 13 -26.30 0.32 -63.35
C VAL A 13 -26.76 -1.14 -63.10
N ARG A 14 -28.04 -1.23 -62.67
CA ARG A 14 -29.15 -2.16 -63.02
C ARG A 14 -29.52 -3.31 -62.05
N ASP A 15 -30.62 -3.08 -61.32
CA ASP A 15 -31.67 -4.08 -61.04
C ASP A 15 -32.46 -4.37 -62.33
N PRO A 16 -33.14 -5.53 -62.50
CA PRO A 16 -34.52 -5.67 -61.98
C PRO A 16 -35.02 -7.09 -61.60
N ALA A 17 -35.99 -7.09 -60.69
CA ALA A 17 -37.25 -7.86 -60.70
C ALA A 17 -37.32 -9.39 -60.41
N SER A 18 -38.28 -9.67 -59.51
CA SER A 18 -39.36 -10.67 -59.66
C SER A 18 -39.07 -12.15 -59.31
N LYS A 19 -39.55 -12.59 -58.14
CA LYS A 19 -40.61 -13.62 -58.05
C LYS A 19 -41.20 -13.76 -56.63
N SER A 20 -42.53 -13.80 -56.59
CA SER A 20 -43.42 -14.24 -55.50
C SER A 20 -44.47 -15.19 -56.15
N PRO A 21 -45.41 -15.89 -55.48
CA PRO A 21 -45.56 -16.34 -54.07
C PRO A 21 -45.89 -17.86 -53.95
N ARG A 22 -45.93 -18.41 -52.73
CA ARG A 22 -46.95 -19.42 -52.30
C ARG A 22 -46.94 -19.57 -50.78
N GLY A 23 -47.98 -19.08 -50.09
CA GLY A 23 -48.95 -19.93 -49.37
C GLY A 23 -48.62 -20.03 -47.87
N ALA A 24 -49.08 -19.09 -47.04
CA ALA A 24 -50.34 -19.13 -46.28
C ALA A 24 -50.31 -20.07 -45.06
N SER A 25 -50.24 -19.49 -43.85
CA SER A 25 -51.10 -19.87 -42.73
C SER A 25 -50.92 -18.89 -41.56
N THR A 26 -52.01 -18.17 -41.32
CA THR A 26 -52.32 -17.23 -40.24
C THR A 26 -52.10 -17.75 -38.82
N LYS A 27 -51.47 -16.94 -37.96
CA LYS A 27 -52.04 -16.59 -36.65
C LYS A 27 -51.82 -15.10 -36.36
N LYS A 28 -52.94 -14.42 -36.11
CA LYS A 28 -53.07 -13.03 -35.67
C LYS A 28 -52.65 -12.89 -34.20
N ASN A 29 -52.19 -11.68 -33.87
CA ASN A 29 -52.21 -10.92 -32.60
C ASN A 29 -50.90 -10.10 -32.57
N ALA A 30 -50.76 -9.02 -33.33
CA ALA A 30 -51.31 -7.67 -33.11
C ALA A 30 -50.81 -7.01 -31.81
N ALA A 31 -50.15 -5.86 -32.01
CA ALA A 31 -49.74 -4.85 -31.03
C ALA A 31 -48.60 -5.27 -30.08
N ASP A 32 -47.53 -4.50 -29.88
CA ASP A 32 -47.24 -3.15 -30.31
C ASP A 32 -45.75 -2.88 -30.03
N ARG A 33 -45.13 -2.12 -30.95
CA ARG A 33 -44.09 -1.13 -30.64
C ARG A 33 -42.74 -1.64 -30.13
N ALA A 34 -41.89 -1.93 -31.11
CA ALA A 34 -40.49 -1.58 -31.03
C ALA A 34 -40.36 -0.06 -30.77
N ILE A 35 -40.03 0.30 -29.53
CA ILE A 35 -39.60 1.64 -29.15
C ILE A 35 -38.35 1.47 -28.30
N CYS A 36 -37.25 2.00 -28.83
CA CYS A 36 -36.05 2.39 -28.11
C CYS A 36 -35.21 1.27 -27.49
N PHE A 37 -34.39 0.65 -28.35
CA PHE A 37 -32.96 0.47 -28.06
C PHE A 37 -32.40 1.79 -27.51
N SER A 38 -32.45 1.98 -26.19
CA SER A 38 -31.76 3.02 -25.41
C SER A 38 -32.58 3.30 -24.17
N LEU A 39 -32.38 2.50 -23.13
CA LEU A 39 -32.41 2.97 -21.74
C LEU A 39 -31.93 1.83 -20.84
N VAL A 40 -30.78 2.08 -20.22
CA VAL A 40 -30.39 1.49 -18.94
C VAL A 40 -29.81 0.07 -19.02
N PHE A 41 -28.71 -0.05 -19.77
CA PHE A 41 -27.53 -0.84 -19.38
C PHE A 41 -27.00 -0.29 -18.04
N PHE A 42 -27.72 -0.52 -16.94
CA PHE A 42 -27.38 0.04 -15.62
C PHE A 42 -27.97 -0.83 -14.51
N PHE A 43 -27.67 -2.13 -14.53
CA PHE A 43 -28.11 -3.04 -13.48
C PHE A 43 -27.01 -4.00 -12.99
N LEU A 44 -25.74 -3.65 -13.18
CA LEU A 44 -24.65 -4.51 -12.71
C LEU A 44 -23.35 -3.73 -12.48
N CYS A 45 -23.29 -2.93 -11.41
CA CYS A 45 -22.07 -2.54 -10.66
C CYS A 45 -22.41 -1.46 -9.63
N ALA A 46 -23.35 -1.73 -8.72
CA ALA A 46 -23.35 -1.06 -7.43
C ALA A 46 -22.42 -1.85 -6.50
N ALA A 47 -21.13 -1.91 -6.86
CA ALA A 47 -20.09 -2.26 -5.91
C ALA A 47 -19.98 -1.05 -4.97
N THR A 48 -20.75 -1.08 -3.89
CA THR A 48 -20.53 -0.18 -2.76
C THR A 48 -19.11 -0.44 -2.28
N LEU A 49 -18.19 0.44 -2.69
CA LEU A 49 -16.93 0.69 -2.02
C LEU A 49 -17.27 1.08 -0.59
N LEU A 50 -17.44 0.06 0.26
CA LEU A 50 -17.30 0.22 1.69
C LEU A 50 -15.83 0.60 1.90
N PRO A 51 -15.52 1.82 2.39
CA PRO A 51 -14.21 2.01 2.98
C PRO A 51 -14.13 1.02 4.13
N LEU A 52 -13.20 0.07 4.02
CA LEU A 52 -12.77 -0.76 5.12
C LEU A 52 -12.08 0.18 6.11
N ALA A 53 -12.87 0.93 6.88
CA ALA A 53 -12.40 1.60 8.06
C ALA A 53 -11.98 0.48 9.01
N SER A 54 -10.68 0.18 9.02
CA SER A 54 -10.10 -0.62 10.09
C SER A 54 -10.51 0.06 11.38
N ALA A 55 -11.40 -0.57 12.12
CA ALA A 55 -11.66 -0.24 13.50
C ALA A 55 -10.39 -0.61 14.27
N PHE A 56 -9.39 0.27 14.22
CA PHE A 56 -8.40 0.32 15.28
C PHE A 56 -9.20 0.66 16.52
N ALA A 57 -9.40 -0.35 17.38
CA ALA A 57 -9.89 -0.12 18.72
C ALA A 57 -9.09 1.05 19.28
N ALA A 58 -9.78 2.01 19.92
CA ALA A 58 -9.15 3.03 20.74
C ALA A 58 -8.56 2.29 21.95
N ASP A 59 -7.44 1.59 21.69
CA ASP A 59 -6.77 0.72 22.61
C ASP A 59 -5.88 1.59 23.48
N LYS A 60 -5.77 1.20 24.74
CA LYS A 60 -5.02 1.97 25.74
C LYS A 60 -3.59 2.19 25.25
N PRO A 61 -2.95 3.32 25.62
CA PRO A 61 -1.57 3.58 25.24
C PRO A 61 -0.69 2.38 25.60
N VAL A 62 -0.03 1.83 24.58
CA VAL A 62 0.77 0.62 24.67
C VAL A 62 2.08 0.94 25.36
N ALA A 63 2.52 0.08 26.27
CA ALA A 63 3.79 0.23 26.96
C ALA A 63 4.93 -0.42 26.20
N TRP A 64 5.96 0.37 25.92
CA TRP A 64 7.16 0.00 25.19
C TRP A 64 8.36 -0.04 26.13
N LYS A 65 9.03 -1.18 26.16
CA LYS A 65 10.18 -1.46 27.04
C LYS A 65 11.47 -1.30 26.27
N SER A 66 12.44 -0.63 26.88
CA SER A 66 13.77 -0.45 26.28
C SER A 66 14.49 -1.79 26.15
N ILE A 67 15.05 -2.04 24.97
CA ILE A 67 15.93 -3.17 24.71
C ILE A 67 17.33 -2.77 25.14
N GLN A 68 17.79 -3.36 26.24
CA GLN A 68 19.14 -3.16 26.74
C GLN A 68 20.16 -3.78 25.77
N GLN A 69 21.38 -3.24 25.75
CA GLN A 69 22.50 -3.78 24.94
C GLN A 69 22.27 -3.76 23.41
N ALA A 70 21.25 -3.06 22.92
CA ALA A 70 21.16 -2.73 21.52
C ALA A 70 22.31 -1.77 21.11
N LEU A 71 22.64 -1.74 19.83
CA LEU A 71 23.57 -0.76 19.26
C LEU A 71 22.95 -0.10 18.03
N LEU A 72 23.12 1.21 17.91
CA LEU A 72 22.66 1.99 16.77
C LEU A 72 23.83 2.73 16.13
N ARG A 73 23.91 2.63 14.80
CA ARG A 73 24.77 3.47 13.98
C ARG A 73 23.94 4.13 12.89
N VAL A 74 24.27 5.38 12.58
CA VAL A 74 23.74 6.12 11.43
C VAL A 74 24.92 6.55 10.58
N ASP A 75 24.93 6.19 9.30
CA ASP A 75 26.05 6.38 8.37
C ASP A 75 27.38 5.86 8.94
N ASP A 76 27.33 4.66 9.53
CA ASP A 76 28.46 4.00 10.19
C ASP A 76 28.99 4.74 11.44
N GLN A 77 28.33 5.82 11.89
CA GLN A 77 28.70 6.55 13.10
C GLN A 77 27.82 6.17 14.29
N PRO A 78 28.38 6.01 15.50
CA PRO A 78 27.57 5.77 16.69
C PRO A 78 26.73 7.01 17.02
N VAL A 79 25.46 6.78 17.37
CA VAL A 79 24.55 7.85 17.81
C VAL A 79 24.70 8.05 19.31
N LYS A 80 24.68 9.31 19.79
CA LYS A 80 24.88 9.62 21.22
C LYS A 80 23.61 9.45 22.06
N ASN A 81 22.49 10.02 21.59
CA ASN A 81 21.23 10.06 22.32
C ASN A 81 20.20 9.24 21.54
N TRP A 82 20.06 7.97 21.90
CA TRP A 82 19.14 7.08 21.25
C TRP A 82 18.73 5.95 22.20
N ASN A 83 17.60 5.33 21.89
CA ASN A 83 17.16 4.10 22.55
C ASN A 83 16.23 3.34 21.61
N VAL A 84 16.12 2.03 21.77
CA VAL A 84 15.15 1.22 21.01
C VAL A 84 14.27 0.47 21.99
N TYR A 85 12.99 0.39 21.65
CA TYR A 85 11.96 -0.16 22.50
C TYR A 85 11.15 -1.23 21.76
N GLU A 86 10.61 -2.17 22.52
CA GLU A 86 9.70 -3.20 22.06
C GLU A 86 8.42 -3.21 22.90
N GLU A 87 7.30 -3.56 22.29
CA GLU A 87 6.02 -3.63 22.99
C GLU A 87 5.97 -4.81 23.99
N ASN A 88 6.35 -6.03 23.58
CA ASN A 88 6.15 -7.24 24.41
C ASN A 88 7.10 -8.41 24.05
N LYS A 89 8.43 -8.18 23.93
CA LYS A 89 9.42 -9.21 23.53
C LYS A 89 9.21 -9.86 22.16
N LYS A 90 8.31 -9.30 21.34
CA LYS A 90 7.97 -9.81 20.00
C LYS A 90 8.99 -9.38 18.95
N GLY A 91 9.87 -8.42 19.25
CA GLY A 91 10.87 -7.93 18.31
C GLY A 91 10.34 -7.20 17.07
N ASP A 92 9.02 -7.10 16.89
CA ASP A 92 8.35 -6.40 15.80
C ASP A 92 6.91 -6.04 16.21
N PRO A 93 6.48 -4.77 16.09
CA PRO A 93 7.25 -3.59 15.69
C PRO A 93 8.29 -3.14 16.74
N LEU A 94 9.28 -2.38 16.29
CA LEU A 94 10.30 -1.73 17.13
C LEU A 94 10.09 -0.22 17.12
N LEU A 95 10.26 0.44 18.26
CA LEU A 95 10.22 1.88 18.37
C LEU A 95 11.63 2.40 18.60
N LEU A 96 12.19 3.11 17.63
CA LEU A 96 13.51 3.71 17.69
C LEU A 96 13.41 5.19 18.03
N GLU A 97 14.03 5.58 19.14
CA GLU A 97 14.23 6.96 19.54
C GLU A 97 15.64 7.41 19.12
N MET A 98 15.74 8.54 18.41
CA MET A 98 17.00 9.18 18.05
C MET A 98 16.89 10.69 18.28
N GLY A 99 17.42 11.17 19.41
CA GLY A 99 17.29 12.57 19.80
C GLY A 99 15.82 12.97 19.98
N ASN A 100 15.31 13.82 19.09
CA ASN A 100 13.91 14.27 19.09
C ASN A 100 13.04 13.58 18.02
N ARG A 101 13.54 12.50 17.41
CA ARG A 101 12.82 11.74 16.38
C ARG A 101 12.47 10.37 16.91
N TYR A 102 11.26 9.91 16.58
CA TYR A 102 10.76 8.59 16.93
C TYR A 102 10.36 7.89 15.64
N LEU A 103 10.97 6.74 15.38
CA LEU A 103 10.72 5.93 14.21
C LEU A 103 10.10 4.60 14.64
N LEU A 104 8.90 4.31 14.19
CA LEU A 104 8.32 2.98 14.31
C LEU A 104 8.82 2.14 13.13
N ILE A 105 9.49 1.02 13.42
CA ILE A 105 10.06 0.11 12.44
C ILE A 105 9.23 -1.17 12.46
N GLU A 106 8.50 -1.41 11.38
CA GLU A 106 7.83 -2.68 11.11
C GLU A 106 8.77 -3.54 10.27
N VAL A 107 9.50 -4.44 10.94
CA VAL A 107 10.58 -5.24 10.36
C VAL A 107 10.05 -6.21 9.31
N ARG A 108 8.90 -6.85 9.58
CA ARG A 108 8.25 -7.79 8.65
C ARG A 108 7.76 -7.11 7.38
N GLU A 109 7.10 -5.97 7.55
CA GLU A 109 6.52 -5.21 6.44
C GLU A 109 7.55 -4.35 5.71
N ARG A 110 8.76 -4.20 6.27
CA ARG A 110 9.83 -3.32 5.78
C ARG A 110 9.34 -1.88 5.62
N LYS A 111 8.58 -1.42 6.61
CA LYS A 111 8.04 -0.06 6.69
C LYS A 111 8.63 0.65 7.89
N ILE A 112 8.84 1.96 7.72
CA ILE A 112 9.19 2.84 8.83
C ILE A 112 8.18 3.98 8.85
N PHE A 113 7.71 4.35 10.02
CA PHE A 113 6.84 5.51 10.22
C PHE A 113 7.50 6.49 11.16
N GLU A 114 7.44 7.79 10.85
CA GLU A 114 7.90 8.83 11.76
C GLU A 114 6.77 9.27 12.68
N LEU A 115 6.97 9.10 13.98
CA LEU A 115 5.99 9.45 15.00
C LEU A 115 6.25 10.85 15.53
N ALA A 116 5.17 11.61 15.74
CA ALA A 116 5.25 12.92 16.35
C ALA A 116 5.66 12.78 17.83
N PRO A 117 6.72 13.47 18.31
CA PRO A 117 7.16 13.43 19.70
C PRO A 117 6.05 13.76 20.71
N ALA A 118 5.11 14.63 20.33
CA ALA A 118 3.97 15.02 21.16
C ALA A 118 2.98 13.87 21.46
N LYS A 119 3.00 12.79 20.68
CA LYS A 119 2.19 11.59 20.91
C LYS A 119 2.89 10.55 21.79
N ILE A 120 4.16 10.79 22.14
CA ILE A 120 4.98 9.86 22.89
C ILE A 120 5.05 10.32 24.34
N GLU A 121 4.55 9.50 25.25
CA GLU A 121 4.62 9.75 26.69
C GLU A 121 5.75 8.93 27.32
N ARG A 122 6.45 9.50 28.31
CA ARG A 122 7.47 8.80 29.09
C ARG A 122 6.96 8.51 30.48
N LYS A 123 6.98 7.24 30.89
CA LYS A 123 6.59 6.82 32.22
C LYS A 123 7.58 5.82 32.79
N GLY A 124 8.39 6.26 33.77
CA GLY A 124 9.24 5.38 34.57
C GLY A 124 10.21 4.50 33.76
N GLY A 125 10.83 5.05 32.72
CA GLY A 125 11.76 4.33 31.84
C GLY A 125 11.10 3.53 30.71
N GLN A 126 9.77 3.57 30.60
CA GLN A 126 9.02 3.05 29.47
C GLN A 126 8.48 4.18 28.61
N LEU A 127 8.28 3.88 27.32
CA LEU A 127 7.52 4.74 26.42
C LEU A 127 6.07 4.27 26.38
N LEU A 128 5.14 5.21 26.40
CA LEU A 128 3.73 4.97 26.17
C LEU A 128 3.38 5.62 24.84
N TRP A 129 2.86 4.81 23.92
CA TRP A 129 2.39 5.29 22.62
C TRP A 129 1.20 4.46 22.16
N ASP A 130 0.22 5.14 21.55
CA ASP A 130 -0.99 4.52 21.03
C ASP A 130 -0.83 4.22 19.52
N PRO A 131 -0.98 2.95 19.08
CA PRO A 131 -1.02 2.56 17.67
C PRO A 131 -2.03 3.31 16.82
N ALA A 132 -3.14 3.81 17.38
CA ALA A 132 -4.10 4.65 16.66
C ALA A 132 -3.46 5.98 16.18
N GLY A 133 -2.33 6.37 16.77
CA GLY A 133 -1.55 7.53 16.38
C GLY A 133 -0.66 7.33 15.15
N LEU A 134 -0.66 6.14 14.54
CA LEU A 134 0.17 5.77 13.39
C LEU A 134 -0.12 6.66 12.17
N PRO A 135 0.90 7.27 11.55
CA PRO A 135 0.74 7.98 10.28
C PRO A 135 0.30 7.04 9.15
N ALA A 136 -0.49 7.55 8.21
CA ALA A 136 -0.92 6.76 7.06
C ALA A 136 0.21 6.49 6.05
N GLU A 137 1.18 7.39 5.94
CA GLU A 137 2.26 7.31 4.97
C GLU A 137 3.56 6.86 5.63
N PRO A 138 4.13 5.71 5.24
CA PRO A 138 5.45 5.29 5.70
C PRO A 138 6.55 6.12 5.03
N LEU A 139 7.69 6.26 5.71
CA LEU A 139 8.91 6.78 5.12
C LEU A 139 9.38 5.89 3.97
N ALA A 140 9.83 6.53 2.90
CA ALA A 140 10.46 5.82 1.79
C ALA A 140 11.77 5.18 2.28
N THR A 141 11.88 3.86 2.16
CA THR A 141 13.05 3.08 2.60
C THR A 141 13.55 2.16 1.50
N SER A 142 14.84 1.81 1.57
CA SER A 142 15.49 0.89 0.61
C SER A 142 16.62 0.12 1.30
N ASN A 143 17.19 -0.85 0.58
CA ASN A 143 18.38 -1.61 1.00
C ASN A 143 18.23 -2.28 2.38
N TRP A 144 17.07 -2.88 2.63
CA TRP A 144 16.80 -3.63 3.84
C TRP A 144 17.70 -4.87 3.95
N ILE A 145 18.39 -5.00 5.07
CA ILE A 145 19.23 -6.12 5.43
C ILE A 145 18.77 -6.60 6.80
N ILE A 146 18.34 -7.86 6.90
CA ILE A 146 18.01 -8.49 8.18
C ILE A 146 18.79 -9.79 8.24
N ARG A 147 19.69 -9.92 9.21
CA ARG A 147 20.49 -11.14 9.37
C ARG A 147 20.97 -11.32 10.80
N ASP A 148 21.14 -12.57 11.19
CA ASP A 148 21.88 -12.94 12.40
C ASP A 148 23.38 -12.72 12.15
N VAL A 149 24.06 -12.06 13.10
CA VAL A 149 25.52 -11.83 13.09
C VAL A 149 26.22 -12.53 14.26
N GLY A 150 25.63 -13.61 14.77
CA GLY A 150 26.17 -14.46 15.82
C GLY A 150 25.62 -14.06 17.18
N PHE A 151 26.10 -12.96 17.75
CA PHE A 151 25.68 -12.49 19.07
C PHE A 151 24.53 -11.46 19.04
N ALA A 152 24.11 -11.04 17.86
CA ALA A 152 23.04 -10.07 17.67
C ALA A 152 22.30 -10.29 16.34
N TYR A 153 21.08 -9.79 16.25
CA TYR A 153 20.39 -9.57 14.99
C TYR A 153 20.70 -8.18 14.46
N ARG A 154 21.12 -8.09 13.20
CA ARG A 154 21.40 -6.82 12.51
C ARG A 154 20.26 -6.48 11.56
N ILE A 155 19.75 -5.26 11.69
CA ILE A 155 18.75 -4.64 10.84
C ILE A 155 19.39 -3.39 10.21
N GLY A 156 19.73 -3.47 8.92
CA GLY A 156 20.25 -2.36 8.12
C GLY A 156 19.19 -1.81 7.18
N ILE A 157 19.02 -0.49 7.14
CA ILE A 157 17.96 0.18 6.37
C ILE A 157 18.50 1.50 5.83
N ARG A 158 18.14 1.89 4.60
CA ARG A 158 18.42 3.24 4.08
C ARG A 158 17.14 4.06 4.00
N LEU A 159 17.09 5.20 4.69
CA LEU A 159 16.03 6.18 4.54
C LEU A 159 16.23 6.91 3.21
N ALA A 160 15.29 6.78 2.28
CA ALA A 160 15.46 7.28 0.91
C ALA A 160 15.40 8.81 0.85
N THR A 161 14.50 9.43 1.64
CA THR A 161 14.31 10.89 1.66
C THR A 161 15.56 11.64 2.10
N GLU A 162 16.28 11.12 3.10
CA GLU A 162 17.42 11.78 3.71
C GLU A 162 18.76 11.16 3.30
N ASN A 163 18.71 10.04 2.57
CA ASN A 163 19.85 9.27 2.13
C ASN A 163 20.75 8.73 3.26
N HIS A 164 20.24 8.66 4.50
CA HIS A 164 20.93 8.11 5.67
C HIS A 164 20.78 6.60 5.77
N ALA A 165 21.86 5.91 6.13
CA ALA A 165 21.87 4.49 6.43
C ALA A 165 21.75 4.26 7.95
N ILE A 166 20.70 3.58 8.38
CA ILE A 166 20.49 3.13 9.76
C ILE A 166 20.98 1.70 9.88
N ASP A 167 21.76 1.42 10.91
CA ASP A 167 22.22 0.08 11.27
C ASP A 167 21.92 -0.17 12.75
N LEU A 168 20.93 -1.02 13.00
CA LEU A 168 20.46 -1.38 14.32
C LEU A 168 20.85 -2.82 14.62
N GLN A 169 21.54 -3.03 15.74
CA GLN A 169 21.87 -4.35 16.25
C GLN A 169 21.12 -4.61 17.54
N LEU A 170 20.43 -5.75 17.60
CA LEU A 170 19.59 -6.16 18.70
C LEU A 170 20.17 -7.42 19.33
N PRO A 171 20.27 -7.51 20.67
CA PRO A 171 20.83 -8.68 21.33
C PRO A 171 19.97 -9.92 21.14
N HIS A 172 20.58 -11.10 21.23
CA HIS A 172 19.82 -12.35 21.38
C HIS A 172 19.29 -12.52 22.81
N PRO A 173 18.17 -13.24 23.01
CA PRO A 173 17.27 -13.75 21.99
C PRO A 173 16.26 -12.68 21.57
N MET A 174 16.16 -12.44 20.27
CA MET A 174 15.03 -11.71 19.69
C MET A 174 14.02 -12.74 19.18
N ASP A 175 12.77 -12.65 19.64
CA ASP A 175 11.70 -13.54 19.16
C ASP A 175 11.20 -13.08 17.79
N LEU A 176 12.03 -13.34 16.78
CA LEU A 176 11.75 -13.03 15.38
C LEU A 176 11.27 -14.28 14.62
N ARG A 177 10.63 -15.22 15.32
CA ARG A 177 10.34 -16.60 14.83
C ARG A 177 9.55 -16.72 13.52
N TYR A 178 9.17 -15.60 12.89
CA TYR A 178 8.43 -15.55 11.63
C TYR A 178 8.95 -14.48 10.65
N LEU A 179 10.25 -14.15 10.68
CA LEU A 179 10.91 -13.39 9.61
C LEU A 179 11.10 -14.22 8.33
#